data_AF-A0A7X7E070-F1
#
_entry.id   AF-A0A7X7E070-F1
#
_cell.length_a   1.000
_cell.length_b   1.000
_cell.length_c   1.000
_cell.angle_alpha   90.00
_cell.angle_beta   90.00
_cell.angle_gamma   90.00
#
_symmetry.space_group_name_H-M   'P 1'
#
loop_
_entity.id
_entity.type
_entity.pdbx_description
1 polymer ?
#
loop_
_entity_poly.entity_id
_entity_poly.type
_entity_poly.pdbx_seq_one_letter_code
_entity_poly.pdbx_strand_id
1 'polypeptide(L)'
;MKMRKIAILLVLTVFVFAGDKKEQQEKTDIIKKYIVNEQMRYMSDGFFQKQINDSRDDFPNVPDSVWKEVYDSVNQKETFLNYAIDIYASQFSLDELREIKKAFEMPAVKKLMSGAGDDSEKFGLMGVKCGKAICDTIVQYLEKKKYVVRSSSPKKDQ
;
A
#
# COMPACT_ATOMS: atom_id res chain seq x y z
N MET A 1 12.10 52.65 27.20
CA MET A 1 12.36 52.08 25.85
C MET A 1 12.65 50.57 25.82
N LYS A 2 13.03 49.91 26.94
CA LYS A 2 13.30 48.46 26.99
C LYS A 2 12.06 47.55 26.88
N MET A 3 10.91 47.94 27.46
CA MET A 3 9.70 47.10 27.45
C MET A 3 9.02 46.95 26.07
N ARG A 4 9.08 47.97 25.20
CA ARG A 4 8.56 47.87 23.82
C ARG A 4 9.32 46.85 22.96
N LYS A 5 10.64 46.72 23.17
CA LYS A 5 11.47 45.73 22.45
C LYS A 5 11.17 44.28 22.90
N ILE A 6 10.89 44.08 24.19
CA ILE A 6 10.53 42.77 24.74
C ILE A 6 9.14 42.32 24.26
N ALA A 7 8.16 43.23 24.22
CA ALA A 7 6.82 42.94 23.72
C ALA A 7 6.81 42.55 22.22
N ILE A 8 7.61 43.22 21.39
CA ILE A 8 7.74 42.89 19.97
C ILE A 8 8.40 41.51 19.78
N LEU A 9 9.40 41.17 20.59
CA LEU A 9 10.07 39.86 20.53
C LEU A 9 9.11 38.71 20.91
N LEU A 10 8.28 38.90 21.94
CA LEU A 10 7.28 37.93 22.39
C LEU A 10 6.19 37.69 21.34
N VAL A 11 5.69 38.76 20.70
CA VAL A 11 4.70 38.65 19.63
C VAL A 11 5.29 37.89 18.44
N LEU A 12 6.53 38.21 18.03
CA LEU A 12 7.20 37.50 16.93
C LEU A 12 7.38 36.01 17.22
N THR A 13 7.75 35.61 18.44
CA THR A 13 7.85 34.19 18.78
C THR A 13 6.51 33.46 18.69
N VAL A 14 5.41 34.06 19.14
CA VAL A 14 4.08 33.42 19.07
C VAL A 14 3.62 33.23 17.62
N PHE A 15 3.93 34.17 16.72
CA PHE A 15 3.58 34.06 15.31
C PHE A 15 4.39 32.98 14.58
N VAL A 16 5.67 32.78 14.90
CA VAL A 16 6.50 31.71 14.32
C VAL A 16 5.97 30.33 14.72
N PHE A 17 5.68 30.10 16.01
CA PHE A 17 5.14 28.82 16.48
C PHE A 17 3.72 28.53 15.96
N ALA A 18 2.90 29.54 15.71
CA ALA A 18 1.57 29.36 15.11
C ALA A 18 1.64 29.01 13.62
N GLY A 19 2.63 29.55 12.89
CA GLY A 19 2.92 29.21 11.50
C GLY A 19 3.32 27.74 11.35
N ASP A 20 4.30 27.30 12.14
CA ASP A 20 4.81 25.92 12.11
C ASP A 20 3.74 24.88 12.46
N LYS A 21 2.89 25.17 13.46
CA LYS A 21 1.79 24.27 13.82
C LYS A 21 0.75 24.13 12.71
N LYS A 22 0.43 25.23 12.02
CA LYS A 22 -0.56 25.22 10.93
C LYS A 22 -0.03 24.47 9.71
N GLU A 23 1.24 24.68 9.36
CA GLU A 23 1.91 23.94 8.30
C GLU A 23 1.96 22.44 8.61
N GLN A 24 2.40 22.06 9.81
CA GLN A 24 2.49 20.65 10.18
C GLN A 24 1.12 19.95 10.17
N GLN A 25 0.08 20.66 10.59
CA GLN A 25 -1.29 20.15 10.51
C GLN A 25 -1.73 19.92 9.06
N GLU A 26 -1.46 20.89 8.17
CA GLU A 26 -1.82 20.76 6.75
C GLU A 26 -1.08 19.59 6.09
N LYS A 27 0.21 19.40 6.37
CA LYS A 27 0.99 18.25 5.90
C LYS A 27 0.33 16.94 6.34
N THR A 28 0.00 16.85 7.63
CA THR A 28 -0.65 15.67 8.23
C THR A 28 -1.97 15.34 7.55
N ASP A 29 -2.80 16.36 7.31
CA ASP A 29 -4.12 16.18 6.69
C ASP A 29 -4.02 15.69 5.24
N ILE A 30 -3.07 16.22 4.47
CA ILE A 30 -2.81 15.77 3.10
C ILE A 30 -2.34 14.31 3.10
N ILE A 31 -1.35 13.98 3.93
CA ILE A 31 -0.77 12.63 3.99
C ILE A 31 -1.84 11.61 4.41
N LYS A 32 -2.61 11.92 5.46
CA LYS A 32 -3.71 11.06 5.94
C LYS A 32 -4.74 10.77 4.86
N LYS A 33 -5.08 11.77 4.05
CA LYS A 33 -6.18 11.67 3.08
C LYS A 33 -5.75 11.02 1.76
N TYR A 34 -4.57 11.34 1.26
CA TYR A 34 -4.18 10.98 -0.11
C TYR A 34 -3.10 9.90 -0.18
N ILE A 35 -2.26 9.76 0.85
CA ILE A 35 -1.13 8.83 0.86
C ILE A 35 -1.45 7.62 1.75
N VAL A 36 -1.91 7.86 2.98
CA VAL A 36 -2.33 6.84 3.94
C VAL A 36 -3.79 6.43 3.68
N ASN A 37 -4.00 6.01 2.44
CA ASN A 37 -5.30 5.62 1.92
C ASN A 37 -5.71 4.22 2.37
N GLU A 38 -6.88 3.79 1.94
CA GLU A 38 -7.45 2.47 2.26
C GLU A 38 -6.53 1.31 1.84
N GLN A 39 -5.76 1.46 0.76
CA GLN A 39 -4.83 0.45 0.30
C GLN A 39 -3.63 0.29 1.23
N MET A 40 -3.09 1.38 1.78
CA MET A 40 -2.04 1.30 2.80
C MET A 40 -2.55 0.69 4.11
N ARG A 41 -3.82 0.92 4.47
CA ARG A 41 -4.48 0.23 5.60
C ARG A 41 -4.61 -1.27 5.34
N TYR A 42 -5.04 -1.66 4.14
CA TYR A 42 -5.11 -3.07 3.74
C TYR A 42 -3.73 -3.75 3.77
N MET A 43 -2.69 -3.10 3.25
CA MET A 43 -1.32 -3.62 3.31
C MET A 43 -0.82 -3.76 4.76
N SER A 44 -1.09 -2.78 5.61
CA SER A 44 -0.79 -2.84 7.04
C SER A 44 -1.46 -4.06 7.68
N ASP A 45 -2.74 -4.28 7.43
CA ASP A 45 -3.48 -5.44 7.96
C ASP A 45 -2.88 -6.76 7.48
N GLY A 46 -2.56 -6.87 6.19
CA GLY A 46 -1.88 -8.05 5.63
C GLY A 46 -0.51 -8.30 6.26
N PHE A 47 0.26 -7.25 6.54
CA PHE A 47 1.56 -7.35 7.21
C PHE A 47 1.42 -7.91 8.64
N PHE A 48 0.50 -7.37 9.45
CA PHE A 48 0.28 -7.85 10.81
C PHE A 48 -0.24 -9.29 10.84
N GLN A 49 -1.18 -9.61 9.95
CA GLN A 49 -1.70 -10.98 9.83
C GLN A 49 -0.59 -11.97 9.46
N LYS A 50 0.31 -11.58 8.55
CA LYS A 50 1.46 -12.39 8.19
C LYS A 50 2.39 -12.61 9.39
N GLN A 51 2.72 -11.57 10.15
CA GLN A 51 3.60 -11.71 11.32
C GLN A 51 3.02 -12.63 12.40
N ILE A 52 1.71 -12.54 12.65
CA ILE A 52 1.03 -13.46 13.57
C ILE A 52 1.09 -14.89 13.03
N ASN A 53 0.90 -15.09 11.73
CA ASN A 53 1.00 -16.41 11.11
C ASN A 53 2.43 -16.96 11.16
N ASP A 54 3.45 -16.15 10.85
CA ASP A 54 4.85 -16.56 10.94
C ASP A 54 5.21 -16.94 12.39
N SER A 55 4.68 -16.20 13.38
CA SER A 55 4.91 -16.50 14.81
C SER A 55 4.20 -17.77 15.28
N ARG A 56 3.09 -18.17 14.65
CA ARG A 56 2.39 -19.42 14.99
C ARG A 56 3.26 -20.64 14.78
N ASP A 57 4.11 -20.63 13.75
CA ASP A 57 5.02 -21.73 13.45
C ASP A 57 6.05 -21.95 14.58
N ASP A 58 6.45 -20.88 15.26
CA ASP A 58 7.37 -20.93 16.41
C ASP A 58 6.69 -21.39 17.72
N PHE A 59 5.35 -21.32 17.79
CA PHE A 59 4.57 -21.59 19.00
C PHE A 59 3.35 -22.51 18.73
N PRO A 60 3.57 -23.77 18.30
CA PRO A 60 2.51 -24.65 17.79
C PRO A 60 1.49 -25.11 18.85
N ASN A 61 1.81 -24.98 20.13
CA ASN A 61 0.93 -25.38 21.24
C ASN A 61 0.00 -24.25 21.70
N VAL A 62 0.13 -23.04 21.16
CA VAL A 62 -0.69 -21.90 21.54
C VAL A 62 -2.05 -21.97 20.81
N PRO A 63 -3.18 -21.96 21.54
CA PRO A 63 -4.51 -22.03 20.93
C PRO A 63 -4.83 -20.84 20.02
N ASP A 64 -5.65 -21.08 19.00
CA ASP A 64 -6.11 -20.04 18.06
C ASP A 64 -6.79 -18.85 18.72
N SER A 65 -7.48 -19.07 19.83
CA SER A 65 -8.11 -17.99 20.60
C SER A 65 -7.09 -16.96 21.09
N VAL A 66 -5.90 -17.39 21.48
CA VAL A 66 -4.84 -16.49 21.97
C VAL A 66 -4.28 -15.66 20.82
N TRP A 67 -4.08 -16.24 19.64
CA TRP A 67 -3.64 -15.49 18.45
C TRP A 67 -4.67 -14.46 18.01
N LYS A 68 -5.95 -14.77 18.17
CA LYS A 68 -7.03 -13.83 17.93
C LYS A 68 -6.99 -12.67 18.93
N GLU A 69 -6.79 -12.96 20.22
CA GLU A 69 -6.60 -11.92 21.25
C GLU A 69 -5.36 -11.06 20.98
N VAL A 70 -4.26 -11.65 20.51
CA VAL A 70 -3.06 -10.89 20.09
C VAL A 70 -3.40 -9.98 18.91
N TYR A 71 -4.06 -10.48 17.86
CA TYR A 71 -4.48 -9.65 16.72
C TYR A 71 -5.39 -8.49 17.17
N ASP A 72 -6.36 -8.76 18.04
CA ASP A 72 -7.35 -7.78 18.49
C ASP A 72 -6.78 -6.78 19.53
N SER A 73 -5.75 -7.16 20.29
CA SER A 73 -5.10 -6.29 21.29
C SER A 73 -4.05 -5.34 20.69
N VAL A 74 -3.53 -5.68 19.51
CA VAL A 74 -2.51 -4.89 18.82
C VAL A 74 -3.19 -3.67 18.16
N ASN A 75 -3.24 -2.55 18.89
CA ASN A 75 -3.61 -1.23 18.32
C ASN A 75 -2.49 -0.64 17.43
N GLN A 76 -1.71 -1.50 16.77
CA GLN A 76 -0.59 -1.06 15.95
C GLN A 76 -1.00 -0.67 14.53
N LYS A 77 -2.26 -0.84 14.15
CA LYS A 77 -2.79 -0.27 12.90
C LYS A 77 -2.68 1.26 12.94
N GLU A 78 -3.22 1.91 13.97
CA GLU A 78 -3.08 3.36 14.18
C GLU A 78 -1.60 3.75 14.31
N THR A 79 -0.81 2.98 15.06
CA THR A 79 0.61 3.26 15.28
C THR A 79 1.42 3.22 13.98
N PHE A 80 1.21 2.19 13.15
CA PHE A 80 1.86 2.04 11.85
C PHE A 80 1.51 3.20 10.90
N LEU A 81 0.23 3.58 10.85
CA LEU A 81 -0.23 4.69 10.03
C LEU A 81 0.34 6.03 10.53
N ASN A 82 0.48 6.21 11.84
CA ASN A 82 1.14 7.39 12.43
C ASN A 82 2.63 7.45 12.09
N TYR A 83 3.35 6.32 12.13
CA TYR A 83 4.73 6.28 11.66
C TYR A 83 4.85 6.62 10.17
N ALA A 84 3.93 6.12 9.34
CA ALA A 84 3.91 6.49 7.93
C ALA A 84 3.71 8.01 7.76
N ILE A 85 2.78 8.61 8.52
CA ILE A 85 2.54 10.05 8.49
C ILE A 85 3.81 10.83 8.84
N ASP A 86 4.50 10.44 9.92
CA ASP A 86 5.73 11.12 10.35
C ASP A 86 6.84 11.01 9.31
N ILE A 87 7.01 9.83 8.68
CA ILE A 87 7.99 9.61 7.61
C ILE A 87 7.70 10.54 6.44
N TYR A 88 6.48 10.53 5.91
CA TYR A 88 6.10 11.39 4.79
C TYR A 88 6.20 12.88 5.14
N ALA A 89 5.80 13.28 6.35
CA ALA A 89 5.89 14.65 6.81
C ALA A 89 7.35 15.12 6.96
N SER A 90 8.30 14.21 7.23
CA SER A 90 9.72 14.53 7.29
C SER A 90 10.40 14.62 5.92
N GLN A 91 9.88 13.89 4.92
CA GLN A 91 10.50 13.76 3.60
C GLN A 91 10.00 14.79 2.59
N PHE A 92 8.72 15.17 2.68
CA PHE A 92 8.11 16.08 1.71
C PHE A 92 7.92 17.46 2.32
N SER A 93 8.20 18.50 1.55
CA SER A 93 7.76 19.87 1.83
C SER A 93 6.23 19.99 1.71
N LEU A 94 5.65 21.05 2.28
CA LEU A 94 4.22 21.30 2.16
C LEU A 94 3.78 21.52 0.70
N ASP A 95 4.61 22.17 -0.12
CA ASP A 95 4.27 22.44 -1.52
C ASP A 95 4.28 21.16 -2.37
N GLU A 96 5.23 20.25 -2.15
CA GLU A 96 5.21 18.91 -2.79
C GLU A 96 3.96 18.11 -2.39
N LEU A 97 3.57 18.17 -1.11
CA LEU A 97 2.33 17.53 -0.65
C LEU A 97 1.08 18.14 -1.31
N ARG A 98 1.05 19.46 -1.54
CA ARG A 98 -0.04 20.12 -2.28
C ARG A 98 -0.09 19.69 -3.74
N GLU A 99 1.06 19.48 -4.39
CA GLU A 99 1.11 18.92 -5.74
C GLU A 99 0.58 17.48 -5.79
N ILE A 100 0.95 16.64 -4.82
CA ILE A 100 0.41 15.29 -4.66
C ILE A 100 -1.11 15.34 -4.49
N LYS A 101 -1.62 16.17 -3.58
CA LYS A 101 -3.07 16.40 -3.41
C LYS A 101 -3.74 16.77 -4.73
N LYS A 102 -3.17 17.71 -5.48
CA LYS A 102 -3.70 18.16 -6.77
C LYS A 102 -3.77 17.00 -7.77
N ALA A 103 -2.73 16.17 -7.84
CA ALA A 103 -2.71 14.99 -8.71
C ALA A 103 -3.82 13.99 -8.35
N PHE A 104 -3.99 13.65 -7.07
CA PHE A 104 -5.07 12.77 -6.61
C PHE A 104 -6.48 13.34 -6.82
N GLU A 105 -6.61 14.67 -6.90
CA GLU A 105 -7.88 15.31 -7.18
C GLU A 105 -8.26 15.30 -8.68
N MET A 106 -7.30 15.03 -9.57
CA MET A 106 -7.51 14.96 -11.02
C MET A 106 -8.48 13.83 -11.38
N PRO A 107 -9.47 14.07 -12.27
CA PRO A 107 -10.43 13.06 -12.68
C PRO A 107 -9.80 11.78 -13.26
N ALA A 108 -8.72 11.92 -14.04
CA ALA A 108 -8.01 10.78 -14.63
C ALA A 108 -7.34 9.89 -13.56
N VAL A 109 -6.73 10.51 -12.55
CA VAL A 109 -6.10 9.78 -11.43
C VAL A 109 -7.16 9.14 -10.55
N LYS A 110 -8.26 9.83 -10.24
CA LYS A 110 -9.39 9.23 -9.52
C LYS A 110 -9.94 8.00 -10.24
N LYS A 111 -10.12 8.09 -11.56
CA LYS A 111 -10.57 6.96 -12.40
C LYS A 111 -9.58 5.79 -12.38
N LEU A 112 -8.29 6.08 -12.42
CA LEU A 112 -7.24 5.06 -12.31
C LEU A 112 -7.24 4.37 -10.93
N MET A 113 -7.33 5.16 -9.86
CA MET A 113 -7.26 4.69 -8.48
C MET A 113 -8.54 4.02 -7.99
N SER A 114 -9.72 4.38 -8.53
CA SER A 114 -11.00 3.82 -8.11
C SER A 114 -11.27 2.41 -8.64
N GLY A 115 -10.30 1.77 -9.30
CA GLY A 115 -10.53 0.49 -9.96
C GLY A 115 -11.58 0.57 -11.07
N ALA A 116 -11.88 1.76 -11.61
CA ALA A 116 -12.74 1.89 -12.80
C ALA A 116 -12.07 1.31 -14.07
N GLY A 117 -10.86 0.74 -13.91
CA GLY A 117 -10.23 -0.23 -14.78
C GLY A 117 -9.58 -1.36 -13.98
N ASP A 118 -10.27 -1.92 -12.97
CA ASP A 118 -9.89 -3.20 -12.34
C ASP A 118 -10.04 -4.31 -13.39
N ASP A 119 -9.07 -4.30 -14.30
CA ASP A 119 -8.87 -5.24 -15.38
C ASP A 119 -8.13 -6.47 -14.84
N SER A 120 -8.09 -6.71 -13.52
CA SER A 120 -7.43 -7.88 -12.93
C SER A 120 -7.90 -9.18 -13.58
N GLU A 121 -9.19 -9.28 -13.91
CA GLU A 121 -9.74 -10.38 -14.72
C GLU A 121 -9.16 -10.41 -16.14
N LYS A 122 -9.05 -9.26 -16.83
CA LYS A 122 -8.44 -9.17 -18.17
C LYS A 122 -6.94 -9.47 -18.16
N PHE A 123 -6.21 -9.03 -17.14
CA PHE A 123 -4.81 -9.35 -16.91
C PHE A 123 -4.63 -10.83 -16.57
N GLY A 124 -5.55 -11.42 -15.80
CA GLY A 124 -5.61 -12.86 -15.55
C GLY A 124 -5.82 -13.64 -16.85
N LEU A 125 -6.79 -13.24 -17.68
CA LEU A 125 -7.02 -13.83 -19.00
C LEU A 125 -5.82 -13.66 -19.94
N MET A 126 -5.11 -12.52 -19.86
CA MET A 126 -3.87 -12.31 -20.61
C MET A 126 -2.78 -13.27 -20.14
N GLY A 127 -2.61 -13.45 -18.83
CA GLY A 127 -1.67 -14.42 -18.23
C GLY A 127 -1.94 -15.85 -18.70
N VAL A 128 -3.20 -16.28 -18.71
CA VAL A 128 -3.61 -17.61 -19.22
C VAL A 128 -3.27 -17.76 -20.71
N LYS A 129 -3.54 -16.74 -21.54
CA LYS A 129 -3.22 -16.76 -22.97
C LYS A 129 -1.71 -16.85 -23.21
N CYS A 130 -0.92 -16.05 -22.50
CA CYS A 130 0.54 -16.07 -22.59
C CYS A 130 1.12 -17.41 -22.10
N GLY A 131 0.65 -17.92 -20.96
CA GLY A 131 1.06 -19.21 -20.43
C GLY A 131 0.78 -20.35 -21.41
N LYS A 132 -0.40 -20.37 -22.03
CA LYS A 132 -0.74 -21.34 -23.07
C LYS A 132 0.21 -21.26 -24.27
N ALA A 133 0.49 -20.06 -24.77
CA ALA A 133 1.38 -19.87 -25.92
C ALA A 133 2.81 -20.37 -25.63
N ILE A 134 3.32 -20.14 -24.41
CA ILE A 134 4.62 -20.64 -23.97
C ILE A 134 4.62 -22.16 -23.91
N CYS A 135 3.61 -22.77 -23.29
CA CYS A 135 3.46 -24.23 -23.23
C CYS A 135 3.41 -24.85 -24.64
N ASP A 136 2.62 -24.27 -25.55
CA ASP A 136 2.52 -24.75 -26.94
C ASP A 136 3.88 -24.63 -27.66
N THR A 137 4.61 -23.54 -27.43
CA THR A 137 5.97 -23.33 -28.00
C THR A 137 6.97 -24.36 -27.46
N ILE A 138 6.94 -24.64 -26.16
CA ILE A 138 7.78 -25.66 -25.53
C ILE A 138 7.48 -27.04 -26.12
N VAL A 139 6.21 -27.41 -26.25
CA VAL A 139 5.80 -28.68 -26.85
C VAL A 139 6.31 -28.81 -28.28
N GLN A 140 6.11 -27.79 -29.13
CA GLN A 140 6.60 -27.79 -30.51
C GLN A 140 8.13 -27.91 -30.58
N TYR A 141 8.85 -27.22 -29.69
CA TYR A 141 10.31 -27.31 -29.60
C TYR A 141 10.76 -28.73 -29.23
N LEU A 142 10.12 -29.35 -28.24
CA LEU A 142 10.43 -30.71 -27.81
C LEU A 142 10.08 -31.76 -28.88
N GLU A 143 8.97 -31.60 -29.60
CA GLU A 143 8.59 -32.43 -30.76
C GLU A 143 9.64 -32.34 -31.87
N LYS A 144 10.06 -31.11 -32.24
CA LYS A 144 11.12 -30.88 -33.25
C LYS A 144 12.45 -31.55 -32.85
N LYS A 145 12.74 -31.57 -31.56
CA LYS A 145 13.94 -32.21 -31.00
C LYS A 145 13.77 -33.71 -30.71
N LYS A 146 12.60 -34.28 -31.01
CA LYS A 146 12.22 -35.69 -30.77
C LYS A 146 12.27 -36.10 -29.28
N TYR A 147 12.13 -35.13 -28.37
CA TYR A 147 12.02 -35.39 -26.94
C TYR A 147 10.59 -35.76 -26.49
N VAL A 148 9.58 -35.44 -27.30
CA VAL A 148 8.17 -35.77 -27.04
C VAL A 148 7.53 -36.34 -28.31
N VAL A 149 6.76 -37.44 -28.16
CA VAL A 149 5.90 -38.03 -29.19
C VAL A 149 4.46 -37.94 -28.66
N ARG A 150 3.60 -37.15 -29.28
CA ARG A 150 2.15 -37.17 -28.95
C ARG A 150 1.61 -38.56 -29.27
N SER A 151 1.05 -39.26 -28.28
CA SER A 151 0.20 -40.41 -28.58
C SER A 151 -1.08 -39.88 -29.24
N SER A 152 -1.30 -40.27 -30.49
CA SER A 152 -2.51 -39.96 -31.25
C SER A 152 -3.66 -40.86 -30.81
N SER A 153 -4.06 -40.79 -29.54
CA SER A 153 -5.27 -41.43 -29.06
C SER A 153 -6.32 -40.35 -28.76
N PRO A 154 -7.43 -40.28 -29.52
CA PRO A 154 -8.52 -39.38 -29.18
C PRO A 154 -9.11 -39.82 -27.84
N LYS A 155 -9.17 -38.91 -26.87
CA LYS A 155 -9.96 -39.12 -25.66
C LYS A 155 -11.42 -39.21 -26.09
N LYS A 156 -12.02 -40.40 -25.91
CA LYS A 156 -13.48 -40.55 -25.96
C LYS A 156 -14.06 -39.70 -24.84
N ASP A 157 -15.02 -38.85 -25.20
CA ASP A 157 -15.90 -38.18 -24.25
C ASP A 157 -16.62 -39.23 -23.39
N GLN A 158 -16.54 -39.06 -22.07
CA GLN A 158 -17.44 -39.63 -21.06
C GLN A 158 -17.78 -38.53 -20.07
#